data_AF-A0A0U9HR80-F1
#
_entry.id   AF-A0A0U9HR80-F1
#
_cell.length_a   1.000
_cell.length_b   1.000
_cell.length_c   1.000
_cell.angle_alpha   90.00
_cell.angle_beta   90.00
_cell.angle_gamma   90.00
#
_symmetry.space_group_name_H-M   'P 1'
#
loop_
_entity.id
_entity.type
_entity.pdbx_description
1 polymer ?
#
loop_
_entity_poly.entity_id
_entity_poly.type
_entity_poly.pdbx_seq_one_letter_code
_entity_poly.pdbx_strand_id
1 'polypeptide(L)'
;MRIFIKGKAVPFATKLEKDWKETLRNQIPSQKEGITYRGLKLIFHLESLHHNKQPFDLDNLVEPVLSVLVNEKGYFGGKRANIIWWYARKTINAFEGVEIELSKNSPPSIKGKLLIDDIYSGEMPRSAKSKEIPEWLASKGIKPAKQGDKFSLHLSFPERINIGDIATGVVKSTIDCLYPLIGGTAGSPEDWRIDEMLVEKGNFSDILIKIFAGGEKKKKKLLISRNPF
;
A
#
# COMPACT_ATOMS: atom_id res chain seq x y z
N MET A 1 -18.07 1.44 -6.78
CA MET A 1 -17.75 1.78 -8.18
C MET A 1 -16.44 1.12 -8.50
N ARG A 2 -16.31 0.44 -9.66
CA ARG A 2 -15.06 -0.16 -10.10
C ARG A 2 -14.72 0.35 -11.49
N ILE A 3 -13.47 0.74 -11.69
CA ILE A 3 -12.94 1.26 -12.95
C ILE A 3 -11.52 0.75 -13.13
N PHE A 4 -11.11 0.54 -14.38
CA PHE A 4 -9.72 0.27 -14.73
C PHE A 4 -9.18 1.47 -15.49
N ILE A 5 -8.06 2.02 -15.02
CA ILE A 5 -7.35 3.12 -15.68
C ILE A 5 -6.18 2.53 -16.43
N LYS A 6 -6.26 2.55 -17.76
CA LYS A 6 -5.19 2.06 -18.62
C LYS A 6 -4.07 3.09 -18.68
N GLY A 7 -2.83 2.64 -18.51
CA GLY A 7 -1.63 3.47 -18.66
C GLY A 7 -0.52 3.05 -17.72
N LYS A 8 0.67 3.62 -17.92
CA LYS A 8 1.84 3.29 -17.12
C LYS A 8 1.78 3.96 -15.76
N ALA A 9 1.49 3.18 -14.71
CA ALA A 9 1.56 3.68 -13.35
C ALA A 9 3.01 4.03 -13.00
N VAL A 10 3.22 5.23 -12.45
CA VAL A 10 4.53 5.72 -12.02
C VAL A 10 4.43 6.30 -10.61
N PRO A 11 5.52 6.22 -9.82
CA PRO A 11 5.53 6.73 -8.47
C PRO A 11 5.51 8.25 -8.46
N PHE A 12 5.08 8.77 -7.31
CA PHE A 12 5.23 10.17 -6.94
C PHE A 12 6.68 10.67 -7.02
N ALA A 13 6.85 11.98 -7.21
CA ALA A 13 8.12 12.68 -7.32
C ALA A 13 8.99 12.22 -8.50
N THR A 14 8.38 11.72 -9.58
CA THR A 14 9.07 11.39 -10.82
C THR A 14 8.70 12.33 -11.95
N LYS A 15 9.58 12.44 -12.96
CA LYS A 15 9.33 13.27 -14.16
C LYS A 15 8.05 12.85 -14.90
N LEU A 16 7.68 11.56 -14.83
CA LEU A 16 6.52 11.00 -15.52
C LEU A 16 5.23 11.12 -14.70
N GLU A 17 5.29 11.56 -13.45
CA GLU A 17 4.11 11.68 -12.58
C GLU A 17 3.04 12.58 -13.21
N LYS A 18 3.47 13.67 -13.87
CA LYS A 18 2.56 14.60 -14.55
C LYS A 18 1.71 13.92 -15.62
N ASP A 19 2.34 13.10 -16.46
CA ASP A 19 1.67 12.39 -17.56
C ASP A 19 0.73 11.32 -17.02
N TRP A 20 1.14 10.66 -15.93
CA TRP A 20 0.29 9.68 -15.24
C TRP A 20 -0.92 10.34 -14.58
N LYS A 21 -0.74 11.48 -13.91
CA LYS A 21 -1.86 12.26 -13.35
C LYS A 21 -2.81 12.76 -14.44
N GLU A 22 -2.30 13.15 -15.61
CA GLU A 22 -3.14 13.51 -16.75
C GLU A 22 -3.96 12.31 -17.25
N THR A 23 -3.33 11.13 -17.33
CA THR A 23 -4.01 9.88 -17.69
C THR A 23 -5.15 9.56 -16.70
N LEU A 24 -4.89 9.69 -15.40
CA LEU A 24 -5.88 9.53 -14.33
C LEU A 24 -7.00 10.57 -14.45
N ARG A 25 -6.66 11.85 -14.66
CA ARG A 25 -7.64 12.94 -14.83
C ARG A 25 -8.61 12.67 -15.97
N ASN A 26 -8.13 12.17 -17.08
CA ASN A 26 -8.97 11.94 -18.26
C ASN A 26 -9.90 10.73 -18.14
N GLN A 27 -9.50 9.73 -17.36
CA GLN A 27 -10.24 8.46 -17.25
C GLN A 27 -11.08 8.32 -15.97
N ILE A 28 -10.73 9.03 -14.88
CA ILE A 28 -11.52 9.03 -13.65
C ILE A 28 -12.70 10.02 -13.80
N PRO A 29 -13.96 9.56 -13.69
CA PRO A 29 -15.11 10.47 -13.69
C PRO A 29 -15.12 11.31 -12.42
N SER A 30 -15.71 12.51 -12.46
CA SER A 30 -15.91 13.30 -11.24
C SER A 30 -16.92 12.63 -10.31
N GLN A 31 -16.76 12.83 -8.99
CA GLN A 31 -17.73 12.32 -8.02
C GLN A 31 -19.11 12.94 -8.27
N LYS A 32 -20.14 12.10 -8.32
CA LYS A 32 -21.54 12.53 -8.35
C LYS A 32 -22.01 12.86 -6.94
N GLU A 33 -22.82 13.90 -6.81
CA GLU A 33 -23.44 14.28 -5.54
C GLU A 33 -24.23 13.12 -4.91
N GLY A 34 -24.30 13.10 -3.58
CA GLY A 34 -25.08 12.12 -2.80
C GLY A 34 -24.46 10.73 -2.64
N ILE A 35 -23.33 10.42 -3.28
CA ILE A 35 -22.65 9.12 -3.11
C ILE A 35 -21.46 9.26 -2.15
N THR A 36 -21.58 8.75 -0.94
CA THR A 36 -20.44 8.71 0.01
C THR A 36 -19.75 7.35 -0.03
N TYR A 37 -18.44 7.34 -0.26
CA TYR A 37 -17.57 6.16 -0.11
C TYR A 37 -16.79 6.23 1.20
N ARG A 38 -16.46 5.08 1.78
CA ARG A 38 -15.68 4.98 3.02
C ARG A 38 -14.22 4.61 2.76
N GLY A 39 -13.96 3.86 1.70
CA GLY A 39 -12.59 3.51 1.34
C GLY A 39 -12.43 3.10 -0.11
N LEU A 40 -11.19 2.76 -0.46
CA LEU A 40 -10.79 2.39 -1.80
C LEU A 40 -9.81 1.22 -1.83
N LYS A 41 -9.90 0.44 -2.90
CA LYS A 41 -8.97 -0.63 -3.22
C LYS A 41 -8.27 -0.29 -4.54
N LEU A 42 -6.95 -0.42 -4.55
CA LEU A 42 -6.08 -0.17 -5.69
C LEU A 42 -5.32 -1.45 -6.03
N ILE A 43 -5.41 -1.92 -7.28
CA ILE A 43 -4.54 -2.99 -7.79
C ILE A 43 -3.74 -2.42 -8.95
N PHE A 44 -2.43 -2.30 -8.75
CA PHE A 44 -1.49 -1.84 -9.76
C PHE A 44 -1.02 -3.03 -10.59
N HIS A 45 -1.28 -2.97 -11.89
CA HIS A 45 -0.82 -3.92 -12.89
C HIS A 45 0.40 -3.30 -13.56
N LEU A 46 1.56 -3.95 -13.39
CA LEU A 46 2.86 -3.43 -13.82
C LEU A 46 3.54 -4.44 -14.74
N GLU A 47 4.23 -4.00 -15.79
CA GLU A 47 5.04 -4.92 -16.61
C GLU A 47 6.25 -5.47 -15.83
N SER A 48 6.75 -4.69 -14.88
CA SER A 48 7.88 -5.02 -14.01
C SER A 48 7.66 -4.43 -12.63
N LEU A 49 8.27 -5.02 -11.59
CA LEU A 49 8.32 -4.42 -10.25
C LEU A 49 9.38 -3.30 -10.13
N HIS A 50 10.02 -2.94 -11.24
CA HIS A 50 11.02 -1.87 -11.32
C HIS A 50 10.72 -0.90 -12.46
N HIS A 51 10.99 0.38 -12.22
CA HIS A 51 11.07 1.43 -13.22
C HIS A 51 12.48 2.00 -13.25
N ASN A 52 13.17 1.99 -14.40
CA ASN A 52 14.55 2.49 -14.53
C ASN A 52 15.51 1.92 -13.46
N LYS A 53 15.42 0.61 -13.18
CA LYS A 53 16.18 -0.12 -12.13
C LYS A 53 15.83 0.24 -10.68
N GLN A 54 14.93 1.19 -10.44
CA GLN A 54 14.39 1.49 -9.11
C GLN A 54 13.14 0.64 -8.87
N PRO A 55 13.03 -0.09 -7.76
CA PRO A 55 11.84 -0.86 -7.48
C PRO A 55 10.66 0.07 -7.11
N PHE A 56 9.42 -0.40 -7.29
CA PHE A 56 8.24 0.36 -6.89
C PHE A 56 7.87 0.14 -5.42
N ASP A 57 7.71 1.23 -4.68
CA ASP A 57 7.06 1.25 -3.37
C ASP A 57 5.56 1.50 -3.54
N LEU A 58 4.73 0.85 -2.71
CA LEU A 58 3.28 0.94 -2.86
C LEU A 58 2.72 2.31 -2.49
N ASP A 59 3.20 2.89 -1.39
CA ASP A 59 2.88 4.25 -0.95
C ASP A 59 3.12 5.29 -2.06
N ASN A 60 4.26 5.19 -2.75
CA ASN A 60 4.62 6.05 -3.86
C ASN A 60 3.72 5.85 -5.10
N LEU A 61 3.18 4.65 -5.33
CA LEU A 61 2.21 4.38 -6.40
C LEU A 61 0.80 4.90 -6.06
N VAL A 62 0.42 4.86 -4.78
CA VAL A 62 -0.91 5.29 -4.31
C VAL A 62 -1.05 6.81 -4.35
N GLU A 63 0.01 7.55 -4.02
CA GLU A 63 -0.02 9.01 -3.89
C GLU A 63 -0.57 9.74 -5.13
N PRO A 64 -0.10 9.48 -6.37
CA PRO A 64 -0.66 10.13 -7.56
C PRO A 64 -2.14 9.84 -7.78
N VAL A 65 -2.59 8.62 -7.43
CA VAL A 65 -4.00 8.22 -7.54
C VAL A 65 -4.85 9.03 -6.55
N LEU A 66 -4.44 9.14 -5.28
CA LEU A 66 -5.17 9.93 -4.30
C LEU A 66 -5.18 11.42 -4.63
N SER A 67 -4.09 11.95 -5.18
CA SER A 67 -4.03 13.34 -5.64
C SER A 67 -5.13 13.65 -6.63
N VAL A 68 -5.29 12.83 -7.67
CA VAL A 68 -6.32 13.07 -8.69
C VAL A 68 -7.70 12.70 -8.16
N LEU A 69 -7.86 11.50 -7.61
CA LEU A 69 -9.15 10.97 -7.18
C LEU A 69 -9.80 11.85 -6.10
N VAL A 70 -9.03 12.24 -5.07
CA VAL A 70 -9.58 13.02 -3.95
C VAL A 70 -9.58 14.50 -4.30
N ASN A 71 -8.41 15.07 -4.59
CA ASN A 71 -8.26 16.53 -4.60
C ASN A 71 -8.87 17.17 -5.86
N GLU A 72 -8.88 16.45 -6.99
CA GLU A 72 -9.35 17.01 -8.27
C GLU A 72 -10.73 16.48 -8.68
N LYS A 73 -11.00 15.19 -8.43
CA LYS A 73 -12.27 14.54 -8.79
C LYS A 73 -13.31 14.58 -7.67
N GLY A 74 -12.94 15.13 -6.52
CA GLY A 74 -13.83 15.42 -5.41
C GLY A 74 -14.19 14.23 -4.54
N TYR A 75 -13.72 13.01 -4.84
CA TYR A 75 -14.04 11.81 -4.05
C TYR A 75 -13.71 12.01 -2.57
N PHE A 76 -14.49 11.37 -1.70
CA PHE A 76 -14.40 11.56 -0.24
C PHE A 76 -14.63 13.02 0.18
N GLY A 77 -15.45 13.77 -0.57
CA GLY A 77 -15.74 15.18 -0.29
C GLY A 77 -14.53 16.08 -0.48
N GLY A 78 -13.61 15.71 -1.39
CA GLY A 78 -12.42 16.47 -1.73
C GLY A 78 -11.33 16.45 -0.66
N LYS A 79 -11.47 15.62 0.40
CA LYS A 79 -10.57 15.64 1.56
C LYS A 79 -10.03 14.25 1.87
N ARG A 80 -8.70 14.11 1.84
CA ARG A 80 -8.00 12.86 2.16
C ARG A 80 -8.26 12.34 3.57
N ALA A 81 -8.46 13.25 4.52
CA ALA A 81 -8.79 12.91 5.90
C ALA A 81 -10.12 12.15 6.06
N ASN A 82 -11.00 12.19 5.05
CA ASN A 82 -12.28 11.46 5.05
C ASN A 82 -12.15 10.00 4.60
N ILE A 83 -10.97 9.57 4.12
CA ILE A 83 -10.70 8.17 3.82
C ILE A 83 -10.66 7.40 5.14
N ILE A 84 -11.53 6.40 5.28
CA ILE A 84 -11.58 5.52 6.46
C ILE A 84 -10.64 4.33 6.28
N TRP A 85 -10.48 3.85 5.06
CA TRP A 85 -9.50 2.81 4.75
C TRP A 85 -9.07 2.89 3.29
N TRP A 86 -7.86 2.43 3.02
CA TRP A 86 -7.40 2.15 1.68
C TRP A 86 -6.60 0.87 1.64
N TYR A 87 -6.71 0.16 0.51
CA TYR A 87 -5.96 -1.04 0.22
C TYR A 87 -5.21 -0.83 -1.09
N ALA A 88 -3.96 -1.28 -1.15
CA ALA A 88 -3.17 -1.29 -2.37
C ALA A 88 -2.44 -2.62 -2.54
N ARG A 89 -2.36 -3.10 -3.78
CA ARG A 89 -1.53 -4.26 -4.15
C ARG A 89 -0.84 -3.98 -5.47
N LYS A 90 0.39 -4.48 -5.65
CA LYS A 90 1.10 -4.49 -6.93
C LYS A 90 1.22 -5.92 -7.46
N THR A 91 1.05 -6.07 -8.77
CA THR A 91 1.19 -7.36 -9.45
C THR A 91 1.89 -7.17 -10.79
N ILE A 92 2.64 -8.19 -11.21
CA ILE A 92 3.17 -8.25 -12.57
C ILE A 92 2.02 -8.70 -13.49
N ASN A 93 1.81 -7.98 -14.60
CA ASN A 93 0.80 -8.33 -15.59
C ASN A 93 1.23 -7.86 -16.99
N ALA A 94 0.65 -8.44 -18.04
CA ALA A 94 0.93 -8.07 -19.43
C ALA A 94 0.30 -6.73 -19.86
N PHE A 95 -0.61 -6.18 -19.05
CA PHE A 95 -1.22 -4.87 -19.27
C PHE A 95 -0.92 -3.94 -18.11
N GLU A 96 -0.57 -2.69 -18.40
CA GLU A 96 -0.30 -1.67 -17.39
C GLU A 96 -1.55 -0.85 -17.04
N GLY A 97 -1.70 -0.57 -15.75
CA GLY A 97 -2.76 0.31 -15.25
C GLY A 97 -3.03 0.14 -13.77
N VAL A 98 -4.13 0.74 -13.33
CA VAL A 98 -4.64 0.56 -11.97
C VAL A 98 -6.13 0.23 -12.00
N GLU A 99 -6.52 -0.85 -11.33
CA GLU A 99 -7.90 -1.08 -10.95
C GLU A 99 -8.21 -0.26 -9.70
N ILE A 100 -9.25 0.57 -9.77
CA ILE A 100 -9.74 1.36 -8.66
C ILE A 100 -11.14 0.87 -8.31
N GLU A 101 -11.33 0.42 -7.08
CA GLU A 101 -12.63 0.08 -6.52
C GLU A 101 -12.94 0.95 -5.31
N LEU A 102 -13.95 1.80 -5.43
CA LEU A 102 -14.52 2.61 -4.36
C LEU A 102 -15.66 1.86 -3.67
N SER A 103 -15.60 1.81 -2.33
CA SER A 103 -16.50 0.98 -1.53
C SER A 103 -17.12 1.77 -0.37
N LYS A 104 -18.37 1.41 -0.04
CA LYS A 104 -19.08 1.84 1.18
C LYS A 104 -18.90 0.86 2.34
N ASN A 105 -18.39 -0.33 2.04
CA ASN A 105 -18.30 -1.45 2.96
C ASN A 105 -16.96 -1.42 3.72
N SER A 106 -16.79 -2.38 4.61
CA SER A 106 -15.54 -2.64 5.33
C SER A 106 -14.38 -2.99 4.36
N PRO A 107 -13.12 -2.78 4.77
CA PRO A 107 -11.97 -3.13 3.96
C PRO A 107 -11.88 -4.64 3.68
N PRO A 108 -11.18 -5.04 2.61
CA PRO A 108 -10.82 -6.44 2.41
C PRO A 108 -9.84 -6.90 3.50
N SER A 109 -9.77 -8.21 3.76
CA SER A 109 -8.74 -8.78 4.63
C SER A 109 -7.49 -9.18 3.85
N ILE A 110 -6.32 -8.95 4.44
CA ILE A 110 -5.05 -9.48 3.95
C ILE A 110 -4.97 -10.97 4.32
N LYS A 111 -4.51 -11.78 3.38
CA LYS A 111 -4.31 -13.22 3.56
C LYS A 111 -2.82 -13.51 3.59
N GLY A 112 -2.38 -14.43 4.44
CA GLY A 112 -0.98 -14.84 4.49
C GLY A 112 -0.62 -15.48 5.82
N LYS A 113 0.65 -15.86 5.97
CA LYS A 113 1.18 -16.31 7.26
C LYS A 113 1.46 -15.07 8.10
N LEU A 114 0.75 -14.92 9.21
CA LEU A 114 0.94 -13.84 10.17
C LEU A 114 2.33 -13.97 10.83
N LEU A 115 3.08 -12.88 10.82
CA LEU A 115 4.41 -12.74 11.45
C LEU A 115 4.33 -11.85 12.69
N ILE A 116 3.56 -10.77 12.61
CA ILE A 116 3.29 -9.84 13.71
C ILE A 116 1.80 -9.53 13.71
N ASP A 117 1.22 -9.48 14.89
CA ASP A 117 -0.13 -8.98 15.17
C ASP A 117 -0.10 -8.37 16.57
N ASP A 118 0.21 -7.08 16.63
CA ASP A 118 0.48 -6.44 17.90
C ASP A 118 0.20 -4.94 17.86
N ILE A 119 -0.01 -4.35 19.02
CA ILE A 119 -0.27 -2.93 19.19
C ILE A 119 1.04 -2.24 19.58
N TYR A 120 1.38 -1.21 18.81
CA TYR A 120 2.46 -0.29 19.11
C TYR A 120 1.89 0.93 19.86
N SER A 121 2.08 0.96 21.18
CA SER A 121 1.62 2.04 22.08
C SER A 121 2.69 3.10 22.39
N GLY A 122 3.77 3.16 21.60
CA GLY A 122 4.80 4.19 21.75
C GLY A 122 4.46 5.48 21.03
N GLU A 123 5.41 6.42 20.99
CA GLU A 123 5.22 7.68 20.26
C GLU A 123 5.07 7.45 18.75
N MET A 124 4.14 8.18 18.13
CA MET A 124 3.95 8.12 16.68
C MET A 124 5.23 8.54 15.96
N PRO A 125 5.71 7.76 14.97
CA PRO A 125 6.93 8.07 14.25
C PRO A 125 6.73 9.37 13.45
N ARG A 126 7.76 10.22 13.44
CA ARG A 126 7.73 11.53 12.76
C ARG A 126 8.55 11.56 11.48
N SER A 127 9.41 10.56 11.28
CA SER A 127 10.23 10.41 10.08
C SER A 127 10.74 8.98 9.94
N ALA A 128 11.34 8.67 8.79
CA ALA A 128 12.07 7.42 8.53
C ALA A 128 13.26 7.13 9.48
N LYS A 129 13.66 8.10 10.32
CA LYS A 129 14.75 7.97 11.30
C LYS A 129 14.26 7.83 12.74
N SER A 130 12.94 7.85 12.96
CA SER A 130 12.33 7.54 14.26
C SER A 130 12.81 6.16 14.74
N LYS A 131 13.17 6.06 16.02
CA LYS A 131 13.77 4.85 16.60
C LYS A 131 12.76 3.97 17.31
N GLU A 132 11.59 4.50 17.61
CA GLU A 132 10.67 3.95 18.58
C GLU A 132 10.01 2.65 18.07
N ILE A 133 9.58 2.60 16.81
CA ILE A 133 9.10 1.37 16.17
C ILE A 133 10.25 0.37 15.96
N PRO A 134 11.43 0.76 15.45
CA PRO A 134 12.58 -0.14 15.33
C PRO A 134 12.98 -0.82 16.65
N GLU A 135 13.05 -0.05 17.73
CA GLU A 135 13.37 -0.56 19.08
C GLU A 135 12.28 -1.49 19.59
N TRP A 136 11.00 -1.16 19.35
CA TRP A 136 9.88 -2.03 19.66
C TRP A 136 9.95 -3.36 18.90
N LEU A 137 10.23 -3.35 17.59
CA LEU A 137 10.44 -4.57 16.81
C LEU A 137 11.62 -5.40 17.33
N ALA A 138 12.73 -4.74 17.68
CA ALA A 138 13.90 -5.40 18.27
C ALA A 138 13.57 -6.07 19.61
N SER A 139 12.78 -5.41 20.46
CA SER A 139 12.32 -5.96 21.75
C SER A 139 11.50 -7.24 21.62
N LYS A 140 10.84 -7.45 20.47
CA LYS A 140 10.08 -8.66 20.14
C LYS A 140 10.95 -9.77 19.57
N GLY A 141 12.26 -9.57 19.47
CA GLY A 141 13.19 -10.54 18.88
C GLY A 141 12.98 -10.75 17.38
N ILE A 142 12.38 -9.77 16.69
CA ILE A 142 12.17 -9.83 15.25
C ILE A 142 13.53 -9.85 14.55
N LYS A 143 13.72 -10.88 13.72
CA LYS A 143 14.92 -11.00 12.90
C LYS A 143 14.72 -10.29 11.55
N PRO A 144 15.78 -9.72 10.97
CA PRO A 144 15.71 -9.14 9.63
C PRO A 144 15.22 -10.14 8.58
N ALA A 145 14.47 -9.63 7.61
CA ALA A 145 14.09 -10.35 6.40
C ALA A 145 15.31 -10.96 5.70
N LYS A 146 15.12 -12.17 5.14
CA LYS A 146 16.08 -12.74 4.20
C LYS A 146 15.92 -12.06 2.84
N GLN A 147 16.97 -12.15 2.02
CA GLN A 147 16.93 -11.66 0.65
C GLN A 147 15.79 -12.35 -0.12
N GLY A 148 14.93 -11.53 -0.73
CA GLY A 148 13.80 -12.00 -1.54
C GLY A 148 12.50 -12.24 -0.75
N ASP A 149 12.51 -12.11 0.57
CA ASP A 149 11.27 -12.12 1.35
C ASP A 149 10.37 -10.97 0.92
N LYS A 150 9.07 -11.25 0.86
CA LYS A 150 8.00 -10.31 0.54
C LYS A 150 7.06 -10.19 1.72
N PHE A 151 6.35 -9.08 1.81
CA PHE A 151 5.47 -8.79 2.93
C PHE A 151 4.12 -8.23 2.47
N SER A 152 3.11 -8.49 3.28
CA SER A 152 1.86 -7.73 3.27
C SER A 152 1.70 -7.03 4.61
N LEU A 153 1.20 -5.80 4.60
CA LEU A 153 1.04 -4.97 5.79
C LEU A 153 -0.42 -4.59 6.03
N HIS A 154 -0.87 -4.72 7.27
CA HIS A 154 -2.13 -4.13 7.72
C HIS A 154 -1.83 -3.20 8.90
N LEU A 155 -2.06 -1.90 8.69
CA LEU A 155 -1.89 -0.86 9.69
C LEU A 155 -3.25 -0.27 10.06
N SER A 156 -3.62 -0.33 11.34
CA SER A 156 -4.81 0.36 11.86
C SER A 156 -4.36 1.52 12.74
N PHE A 157 -4.67 2.74 12.33
CA PHE A 157 -4.32 3.95 13.06
C PHE A 157 -5.52 4.47 13.86
N PRO A 158 -5.30 5.26 14.93
CA PRO A 158 -6.38 5.99 15.60
C PRO A 158 -7.18 6.87 14.64
N GLU A 159 -8.49 7.02 14.87
CA GLU A 159 -9.39 7.74 13.94
C GLU A 159 -8.95 9.18 13.60
N ARG A 160 -8.27 9.84 14.55
CA ARG A 160 -7.75 11.21 14.41
C ARG A 160 -6.64 11.34 13.36
N ILE A 161 -6.01 10.23 12.97
CA ILE A 161 -4.90 10.22 12.02
C ILE A 161 -5.42 10.35 10.59
N ASN A 162 -4.83 11.27 9.82
CA ASN A 162 -5.08 11.37 8.38
C ASN A 162 -4.30 10.27 7.63
N ILE A 163 -4.95 9.13 7.39
CA ILE A 163 -4.35 8.01 6.66
C ILE A 163 -4.21 8.22 5.15
N GLY A 164 -4.79 9.30 4.60
CA GLY A 164 -4.67 9.64 3.18
C GLY A 164 -3.44 10.50 2.85
N ASP A 165 -2.68 10.94 3.87
CA ASP A 165 -1.36 11.55 3.71
C ASP A 165 -0.29 10.45 3.74
N ILE A 166 -0.06 9.85 2.57
CA ILE A 166 0.73 8.63 2.42
C ILE A 166 2.19 8.93 2.07
N ALA A 167 2.49 10.10 1.50
CA ALA A 167 3.85 10.47 1.11
C ALA A 167 4.63 11.18 2.22
N THR A 168 3.96 11.89 3.12
CA THR A 168 4.62 12.73 4.14
C THR A 168 4.12 12.54 5.55
N GLY A 169 2.96 11.90 5.72
CA GLY A 169 2.32 11.73 7.02
C GLY A 169 2.91 10.61 7.88
N VAL A 170 2.23 10.37 9.01
CA VAL A 170 2.58 9.29 9.95
C VAL A 170 2.51 7.91 9.29
N VAL A 171 1.64 7.71 8.29
CA VAL A 171 1.58 6.44 7.55
C VAL A 171 2.92 6.15 6.89
N LYS A 172 3.50 7.12 6.20
CA LYS A 172 4.84 6.99 5.59
C LYS A 172 5.89 6.66 6.63
N SER A 173 5.94 7.48 7.69
CA SER A 173 6.92 7.32 8.75
C SER A 173 6.82 5.96 9.45
N THR A 174 5.60 5.45 9.65
CA THR A 174 5.36 4.11 10.20
C THR A 174 5.90 3.03 9.28
N ILE A 175 5.61 3.09 7.97
CA ILE A 175 6.11 2.12 6.98
C ILE A 175 7.64 2.15 6.97
N ASP A 176 8.24 3.33 6.88
CA ASP A 176 9.69 3.49 6.83
C ASP A 176 10.38 2.89 8.05
N CYS A 177 9.77 3.04 9.22
CA CYS A 177 10.27 2.53 10.48
C CYS A 177 10.19 1.00 10.62
N LEU A 178 9.55 0.29 9.67
CA LEU A 178 9.54 -1.17 9.64
C LEU A 178 10.82 -1.78 9.06
N TYR A 179 11.80 -0.95 8.66
CA TYR A 179 13.08 -1.40 8.07
C TYR A 179 13.79 -2.56 8.81
N PRO A 180 13.73 -2.70 10.16
CA PRO A 180 14.37 -3.86 10.81
C PRO A 180 13.73 -5.19 10.41
N LEU A 181 12.45 -5.18 10.05
CA LEU A 181 11.73 -6.36 9.58
C LEU A 181 11.80 -6.48 8.07
N ILE A 182 11.40 -5.45 7.33
CA ILE A 182 11.28 -5.55 5.86
C ILE A 182 12.64 -5.52 5.16
N GLY A 183 13.65 -4.90 5.79
CA GLY A 183 15.00 -4.71 5.26
C GLY A 183 15.32 -3.22 5.02
N GLY A 184 16.59 -2.96 4.70
CA GLY A 184 17.14 -1.61 4.59
C GLY A 184 17.69 -1.04 5.90
N THR A 185 17.76 0.29 5.98
CA THR A 185 18.29 1.02 7.14
C THR A 185 17.42 2.24 7.46
N ALA A 186 17.58 2.84 8.64
CA ALA A 186 16.94 4.10 8.99
C ALA A 186 17.14 5.17 7.88
N GLY A 187 16.05 5.76 7.40
CA GLY A 187 16.07 6.72 6.28
C GLY A 187 16.13 6.12 4.88
N SER A 188 16.36 4.82 4.72
CA SER A 188 16.35 4.11 3.43
C SER A 188 15.83 2.67 3.62
N PRO A 189 14.53 2.52 3.92
CA PRO A 189 13.89 1.21 4.06
C PRO A 189 13.72 0.52 2.71
N GLU A 190 13.62 -0.81 2.72
CA GLU A 190 13.30 -1.61 1.52
C GLU A 190 11.79 -1.80 1.34
N ASP A 191 11.02 -0.70 1.34
CA ASP A 191 9.55 -0.68 1.23
C ASP A 191 9.02 -1.42 -0.01
N TRP A 192 9.83 -1.48 -1.06
CA TRP A 192 9.55 -2.25 -2.27
C TRP A 192 9.29 -3.74 -2.02
N ARG A 193 9.65 -4.30 -0.86
CA ARG A 193 9.33 -5.67 -0.46
C ARG A 193 7.88 -5.85 -0.03
N ILE A 194 7.13 -4.77 0.15
CA ILE A 194 5.71 -4.80 0.47
C ILE A 194 4.91 -4.88 -0.84
N ASP A 195 4.23 -6.00 -1.04
CA ASP A 195 3.44 -6.25 -2.26
C ASP A 195 1.95 -5.95 -2.09
N GLU A 196 1.48 -5.88 -0.84
CA GLU A 196 0.09 -5.63 -0.46
C GLU A 196 0.03 -4.83 0.85
N MET A 197 -0.86 -3.85 0.91
CA MET A 197 -1.01 -2.98 2.07
C MET A 197 -2.47 -2.62 2.30
N LEU A 198 -2.92 -2.71 3.55
CA LEU A 198 -4.18 -2.19 4.05
C LEU A 198 -3.85 -1.15 5.13
N VAL A 199 -4.36 0.06 4.97
CA VAL A 199 -4.31 1.08 6.01
C VAL A 199 -5.73 1.51 6.32
N GLU A 200 -6.08 1.53 7.59
CA GLU A 200 -7.40 1.94 8.04
C GLU A 200 -7.36 2.78 9.30
N LYS A 201 -8.47 3.48 9.55
CA LYS A 201 -8.80 4.07 10.84
C LYS A 201 -9.49 3.00 11.68
N GLY A 202 -8.92 2.71 12.84
CA GLY A 202 -9.47 1.78 13.81
C GLY A 202 -9.85 2.46 15.12
N ASN A 203 -10.60 1.72 15.94
CA ASN A 203 -11.01 2.14 17.28
C ASN A 203 -9.91 1.86 18.32
N PHE A 204 -8.67 2.25 18.01
CA PHE A 204 -7.51 2.09 18.89
C PHE A 204 -6.98 3.47 19.28
N SER A 205 -6.44 3.58 20.51
CA SER A 205 -5.64 4.74 20.94
C SER A 205 -4.30 4.84 20.21
N ASP A 206 -3.82 3.68 19.77
CA ASP A 206 -2.48 3.36 19.31
C ASP A 206 -2.50 2.70 17.92
N ILE A 207 -1.33 2.32 17.39
CA ILE A 207 -1.25 1.67 16.06
C ILE A 207 -1.35 0.15 16.23
N LEU A 208 -2.32 -0.49 15.59
CA LEU A 208 -2.27 -1.94 15.35
C LEU A 208 -1.39 -2.21 14.12
N ILE A 209 -0.35 -3.02 14.30
CA ILE A 209 0.56 -3.43 13.24
C ILE A 209 0.43 -4.94 13.02
N LYS A 210 -0.05 -5.29 11.84
CA LYS A 210 -0.12 -6.67 11.35
C LYS A 210 0.80 -6.83 10.15
N ILE A 211 1.68 -7.83 10.21
CA ILE A 211 2.62 -8.14 9.14
C ILE A 211 2.47 -9.59 8.75
N PHE A 212 2.37 -9.84 7.45
CA PHE A 212 2.24 -11.17 6.89
C PHE A 212 3.43 -11.47 6.00
N ALA A 213 3.90 -12.71 6.00
CA ALA A 213 4.81 -13.19 4.98
C ALA A 213 4.08 -13.23 3.64
N GLY A 214 4.62 -12.48 2.68
CA GLY A 214 4.16 -12.40 1.30
C GLY A 214 4.67 -13.55 0.45
N GLY A 215 4.04 -13.73 -0.70
CA GLY A 215 4.33 -14.79 -1.66
C GLY A 215 3.09 -15.62 -1.96
N GLU A 216 2.62 -15.55 -3.21
CA GLU A 216 1.71 -16.58 -3.68
C GLU A 216 2.43 -17.93 -3.57
N LYS A 217 1.83 -18.88 -2.84
CA LYS A 217 2.15 -20.29 -3.08
C LYS A 217 1.87 -20.51 -4.55
N LYS A 218 2.89 -20.48 -5.42
CA LYS A 218 2.80 -21.06 -6.75
C LYS A 218 2.32 -22.49 -6.50
N LYS A 219 1.04 -22.77 -6.72
CA LYS A 219 0.59 -24.13 -6.95
C LYS A 219 1.39 -24.55 -8.17
N LYS A 220 2.49 -25.28 -7.98
CA LYS A 220 3.09 -26.06 -9.05
C LYS A 220 1.95 -26.94 -9.55
N LYS A 221 1.30 -26.55 -10.65
CA LYS A 221 0.61 -27.52 -11.49
C LYS A 221 1.73 -28.43 -11.95
N LEU A 222 1.92 -29.55 -11.26
CA LEU A 222 2.62 -30.68 -11.83
C LEU A 222 1.82 -31.04 -13.09
N LEU A 223 2.28 -30.57 -14.24
CA LEU A 223 1.90 -31.16 -15.51
C LEU A 223 2.54 -32.55 -15.51
N ILE A 224 1.80 -33.52 -14.99
CA ILE A 224 2.08 -34.93 -15.27
C ILE A 224 1.71 -35.09 -16.74
N SER A 225 2.71 -34.98 -17.61
CA SER A 225 2.61 -35.50 -18.98
C SER A 225 2.38 -37.00 -18.87
N ARG A 226 1.15 -37.45 -19.06
CA ARG A 226 0.88 -38.84 -19.38
C ARG A 226 1.40 -39.08 -20.80
N ASN A 227 2.50 -39.82 -20.91
CA ASN A 227 2.89 -40.43 -22.17
C ASN A 227 1.83 -41.48 -22.53
N PRO A 228 1.27 -41.46 -23.73
CA PRO A 228 0.57 -42.62 -24.27
C PRO A 228 1.62 -43.59 -24.81
N PHE A 229 1.72 -44.77 -24.20
CA PHE A 229 2.10 -45.99 -24.91
C PHE A 229 0.81 -46.77 -25.14
#